data_AF-A0A4U9UD05-F1
#
_entry.id   AF-A0A4U9UD05-F1
#
_cell.length_a   1.000
_cell.length_b   1.000
_cell.length_c   1.000
_cell.angle_alpha   90.00
_cell.angle_beta   90.00
_cell.angle_gamma   90.00
#
_symmetry.space_group_name_H-M   'P 1'
#
loop_
_entity.id
_entity.type
_entity.pdbx_description
1 polymer ?
#
loop_
_entity_poly.entity_id
_entity_poly.type
_entity_poly.pdbx_seq_one_letter_code
_entity_poly.pdbx_strand_id
1 'polypeptide(L)' 'MSGTAAEITPVRSVDGIQVGIGKCGPITKQIQQAFFGLFSGKTEDKYGWLDPVNP' A
#
# COMPACT_ATOMS: atom_id res chain seq x y z
N MET A 1 -3.30 1.89 7.76
CA MET A 1 -2.25 1.24 8.57
C MET A 1 -1.20 0.66 7.65
N SER A 2 0.02 0.44 8.16
CA SER A 2 1.10 -0.22 7.41
C SER A 2 1.83 -1.28 8.21
N GLY A 3 2.40 -2.28 7.55
CA GLY A 3 3.27 -3.29 8.15
C GLY A 3 3.63 -4.38 7.14
N THR A 4 4.60 -5.24 7.42
CA THR A 4 5.03 -6.26 6.45
C THR A 4 3.89 -7.19 6.03
N ALA A 5 3.08 -7.66 6.99
CA ALA A 5 1.92 -8.51 6.70
C ALA A 5 0.63 -7.71 6.38
N ALA A 6 0.47 -6.53 6.97
CA ALA A 6 -0.70 -5.67 6.76
C ALA A 6 -0.59 -4.81 5.50
N GLU A 7 0.60 -4.74 4.91
CA GLU A 7 0.96 -4.00 3.70
C GLU A 7 0.51 -2.54 3.78
N ILE A 8 -0.23 -2.04 2.79
CA ILE A 8 -0.95 -0.76 2.88
C ILE A 8 -2.43 -1.06 2.97
N THR A 9 -2.99 -0.98 4.19
CA THR A 9 -4.39 -1.28 4.46
C THR A 9 -5.18 -0.01 4.81
N PRO A 10 -6.26 0.32 4.08
CA PRO A 10 -7.12 1.46 4.38
C PRO A 10 -7.93 1.24 5.67
N VAL A 11 -8.18 2.32 6.41
CA VAL A 11 -9.04 2.30 7.61
C VAL A 11 -10.35 3.02 7.26
N ARG A 12 -11.49 2.34 7.46
CA ARG A 12 -12.82 2.88 7.14
C ARG A 12 -13.46 3.68 8.28
N SER A 13 -13.07 3.40 9.52
CA SER A 13 -13.62 4.03 10.73
C SER A 13 -12.65 3.87 11.90
N VAL A 14 -12.72 4.80 12.85
CA VAL A 14 -12.01 4.76 14.14
C VAL A 14 -13.04 5.04 15.22
N ASP A 15 -13.13 4.18 16.24
CA ASP A 15 -14.10 4.31 17.35
C ASP A 15 -15.56 4.48 16.88
N GLY A 16 -15.92 3.77 15.81
CA GLY A 16 -17.26 3.87 15.20
C GLY A 16 -17.48 5.14 14.35
N ILE A 17 -16.56 6.10 14.39
CA ILE A 17 -16.60 7.32 13.57
C ILE A 17 -16.05 6.99 12.18
N GLN A 18 -16.86 7.24 11.14
CA GLN A 18 -16.47 7.01 9.77
C GLN A 18 -15.32 7.94 9.32
N VAL A 19 -14.30 7.38 8.68
CA VAL A 19 -13.22 8.17 8.07
C VAL A 19 -13.62 8.50 6.63
N GLY A 20 -13.84 9.79 6.34
CA GLY A 20 -14.22 10.27 5.01
C GLY A 20 -15.47 9.54 4.45
N ILE A 21 -15.32 8.88 3.31
CA ILE A 21 -16.40 8.13 2.64
C ILE A 21 -16.63 6.71 3.19
N GLY A 22 -15.91 6.30 4.24
CA GLY A 22 -16.03 4.96 4.83
C GLY A 22 -15.47 3.82 3.95
N LYS A 23 -14.63 4.16 2.97
CA LYS A 23 -13.95 3.23 2.06
C LYS A 23 -12.53 3.71 1.81
N CYS A 24 -11.75 2.93 1.05
CA CYS A 24 -10.42 3.33 0.63
C CYS A 24 -10.47 4.66 -0.16
N GLY A 25 -9.78 5.68 0.34
CA GLY A 25 -9.67 6.97 -0.32
C GLY A 25 -8.70 6.94 -1.50
N PRO A 26 -8.76 7.94 -2.40
CA PRO A 26 -7.94 7.99 -3.61
C PRO A 26 -6.44 8.07 -3.32
N ILE A 27 -6.04 8.74 -2.23
CA ILE A 27 -4.62 8.86 -1.84
C ILE A 27 -4.08 7.52 -1.34
N THR A 28 -4.79 6.86 -0.41
CA THR A 28 -4.39 5.53 0.09
C THR A 28 -4.31 4.52 -1.04
N LYS A 29 -5.24 4.57 -2.00
CA LYS A 29 -5.22 3.70 -3.19
C LYS A 29 -3.99 3.94 -4.07
N GLN A 30 -3.61 5.19 -4.31
CA GLN A 30 -2.41 5.51 -5.09
C GLN A 30 -1.14 4.96 -4.42
N ILE A 31 -1.01 5.13 -3.10
CA ILE A 31 0.13 4.61 -2.34
C ILE A 31 0.14 3.08 -2.38
N GLN A 32 -1.02 2.45 -2.18
CA GLN A 32 -1.19 1.01 -2.25
C GLN A 32 -0.77 0.46 -3.62
N GLN A 33 -1.18 1.12 -4.72
CA GLN A 33 -0.81 0.75 -6.07
C GLN A 33 0.70 0.91 -6.32
N ALA A 34 1.31 1.99 -5.85
CA ALA A 34 2.75 2.19 -5.97
C ALA A 34 3.53 1.08 -5.23
N PHE A 35 3.12 0.76 -3.99
CA PHE A 35 3.72 -0.30 -3.17
C PHE A 35 3.64 -1.68 -3.86
N PHE A 36 2.44 -2.14 -4.23
CA PHE A 36 2.29 -3.44 -4.91
C PHE A 36 2.89 -3.45 -6.31
N GLY A 37 2.99 -2.28 -6.94
CA GLY A 37 3.65 -2.13 -8.22
C GLY A 37 5.14 -2.47 -8.15
N LEU A 38 5.81 -2.31 -7.00
CA LEU A 38 7.22 -2.71 -6.82
C LEU A 38 7.40 -4.21 -7.06
N PHE A 39 6.55 -5.04 -6.46
CA PHE A 39 6.65 -6.50 -6.56
C PHE A 39 6.25 -7.07 -7.92
N SER A 40 5.47 -6.31 -8.70
CA SER A 40 5.06 -6.68 -10.06
C SER A 40 5.90 -6.01 -11.15
N GLY A 41 6.88 -5.19 -10.79
CA GLY A 41 7.70 -4.40 -11.72
C GLY A 41 6.96 -3.25 -12.41
N LYS A 42 5.72 -2.94 -12.01
CA LYS A 42 4.95 -1.80 -12.54
C LYS A 42 5.42 -0.46 -11.98
N THR A 43 5.91 -0.47 -10.74
CA THR A 43 6.56 0.67 -10.12
C THR A 43 8.06 0.43 -10.17
N GLU A 44 8.79 1.41 -10.69
CA GLU A 44 10.25 1.39 -10.68
C GLU A 44 10.78 1.42 -9.24
N ASP A 45 11.64 0.46 -8.89
CA ASP A 45 12.38 0.48 -7.63
C ASP A 45 13.58 1.44 -7.71
N LYS A 46 13.28 2.73 -7.69
CA LYS A 46 14.28 3.81 -7.77
C LYS A 46 15.34 3.75 -6.67
N TYR A 47 15.05 3.09 -5.55
CA TYR A 47 15.89 3.10 -4.35
C TYR A 47 16.59 1.77 -4.08
N GLY A 48 16.39 0.75 -4.90
CA GLY A 48 17.00 -0.57 -4.71
C GLY A 48 16.52 -1.26 -3.43
N TRP A 49 15.22 -1.18 -3.14
CA TRP A 49 14.59 -1.88 -2.01
C TRP A 49 14.44 -3.40 -2.23
N LEU A 50 14.45 -3.87 -3.47
CA LEU A 50 14.27 -5.28 -3.80
C LEU A 50 15.62 -5.99 -3.95
N ASP A 51 15.77 -7.13 -3.28
CA ASP A 51 16.90 -8.04 -3.43
C ASP A 51 16.46 -9.24 -4.30
N PRO A 52 16.99 -9.39 -5.53
CA PRO A 52 16.59 -10.47 -6.42
C PRO A 52 17.26 -11.79 -6.02
N VAL A 53 16.43 -12.78 -5.69
CA VAL A 53 16.89 -14.16 -5.51
C VAL A 53 16.94 -14.85 -6.87
N ASN A 54 18.13 -14.97 -7.45
CA ASN A 54 18.32 -15.86 -8.60
C ASN A 54 18.18 -17.32 -8.11
N PRO A 55 17.48 -18.19 -8.85
CA PRO A 55 17.51 -19.63 -8.58
C PRO A 55 18.89 -20.24 -8.87
#